data_AF-A0A535LII9-F1
#
_entry.id   AF-A0A535LII9-F1
#
_cell.length_a   1.000
_cell.length_b   1.000
_cell.length_c   1.000
_cell.angle_alpha   90.00
_cell.angle_beta   90.00
_cell.angle_gamma   90.00
#
_symmetry.space_group_name_H-M   'P 1'
#
loop_
_entity.id
_entity.type
_entity.pdbx_description
1 polymer ?
#
loop_
_entity_poly.entity_id
_entity_poly.type
_entity_poly.pdbx_seq_one_letter_code
_entity_poly.pdbx_strand_id
1 'polypeptide(L)' 'MQRYDVALWLTPFSWWPDYVAFVYADAASVAVIQLMRTSGLRQVVKAAVTAPDGTRQRWWDVECPAGDAEREFA' A
#
# COMPACT_ATOMS: atom_id res chain seq x y z
N MET A 1 6.81 13.36 -7.33
CA MET A 1 6.97 12.52 -6.12
C MET A 1 6.61 13.29 -4.86
N GLN A 2 5.62 12.80 -4.13
CA GLN A 2 5.09 13.39 -2.90
C GLN A 2 5.24 12.38 -1.75
N ARG A 3 5.33 12.87 -0.51
CA ARG A 3 5.38 12.03 0.68
C ARG A 3 3.97 11.67 1.12
N TYR A 4 3.65 10.38 1.11
CA TYR A 4 2.37 9.84 1.56
C TYR A 4 2.54 9.14 2.90
N ASP A 5 1.62 9.38 3.82
CA ASP A 5 1.46 8.58 5.04
C ASP A 5 0.56 7.39 4.72
N VAL A 6 1.10 6.18 4.72
CA VAL A 6 0.42 4.96 4.28
C VAL A 6 0.20 4.06 5.48
N ALA A 7 -1.03 3.58 5.64
CA ALA A 7 -1.43 2.63 6.66
C ALA A 7 -2.14 1.43 6.03
N LEU A 8 -1.77 0.21 6.41
CA LEU A 8 -2.32 -1.04 5.90
C LEU A 8 -2.88 -1.88 7.05
N TRP A 9 -4.00 -2.55 6.80
CA TRP A 9 -4.60 -3.52 7.71
C TRP A 9 -4.71 -4.88 7.03
N LEU A 10 -4.28 -5.91 7.73
CA LEU A 10 -4.43 -7.30 7.31
C LEU A 10 -5.76 -7.90 7.77
N THR A 11 -6.41 -7.28 8.75
CA THR A 11 -7.64 -7.80 9.35
C THR A 11 -8.76 -6.74 9.33
N PRO A 12 -10.02 -7.15 9.03
CA PRO A 12 -11.13 -6.21 8.85
C PRO A 12 -11.58 -5.52 10.15
N PHE A 13 -11.40 -6.18 11.29
CA PHE A 13 -11.92 -5.71 12.59
C PHE A 13 -10.89 -4.98 13.45
N SER A 14 -9.66 -4.80 12.97
CA SER A 14 -8.60 -4.17 13.75
C SER A 14 -8.74 -2.64 13.77
N TRP A 15 -8.67 -2.07 14.98
CA TRP A 15 -8.70 -0.62 15.19
C TRP A 15 -7.36 0.04 14.86
N TRP A 16 -6.27 -0.73 14.81
CA TRP A 16 -4.92 -0.26 14.56
C TRP A 16 -4.39 -0.84 13.25
N PRO A 17 -3.67 -0.05 12.43
CA PRO A 17 -3.00 -0.55 11.25
C PRO A 17 -1.86 -1.51 11.63
N ASP A 18 -1.71 -2.59 10.87
CA ASP A 18 -0.61 -3.54 11.01
C ASP A 18 0.71 -2.97 10.48
N TYR A 19 0.64 -2.17 9.41
CA TYR A 19 1.80 -1.53 8.79
C TYR A 19 1.54 -0.04 8.61
N VAL A 20 2.49 0.78 9.03
CA VAL A 20 2.47 2.23 8.80
C VAL A 20 3.84 2.67 8.33
N ALA A 21 3.89 3.40 7.21
CA ALA A 21 5.12 3.98 6.73
C ALA A 21 4.86 5.23 5.91
N PHE A 22 5.88 6.10 5.89
CA PHE A 22 5.92 7.20 4.93
C PHE A 22 6.58 6.73 3.64
N VAL A 23 5.87 6.86 2.53
CA VAL A 23 6.34 6.40 1.22
C VAL A 23 6.36 7.57 0.24
N TYR A 24 7.45 7.71 -0.50
CA TYR A 24 7.58 8.68 -1.58
C TYR A 24 7.13 8.05 -2.88
N ALA A 25 6.02 8.54 -3.44
CA ALA A 25 5.46 8.02 -4.68
C ALA A 25 4.91 9.15 -5.55
N ASP A 26 4.59 8.84 -6.79
CA ASP A 26 3.93 9.80 -7.69
C ASP A 26 2.42 9.87 -7.45
N ALA A 27 1.83 8.77 -6.99
CA ALA A 27 0.42 8.65 -6.65
C ALA A 27 0.22 7.85 -5.35
N ALA A 28 -0.89 8.09 -4.66
CA ALA A 28 -1.24 7.42 -3.41
C ALA A 28 -1.40 5.90 -3.58
N SER A 29 -1.96 5.43 -4.70
CA SER A 29 -2.07 4.00 -5.01
C SER A 29 -0.69 3.34 -5.16
N VAL A 30 0.26 4.01 -5.81
CA VAL A 30 1.65 3.53 -5.95
C VAL A 30 2.33 3.42 -4.59
N ALA A 31 2.08 4.38 -3.68
CA ALA A 31 2.61 4.35 -2.32
C ALA A 31 2.12 3.11 -1.53
N VAL A 32 0.85 2.73 -1.68
CA VAL A 32 0.27 1.51 -1.08
C VAL A 32 0.98 0.27 -1.62
N ILE A 33 1.05 0.12 -2.95
CA ILE A 33 1.67 -1.05 -3.58
C ILE A 33 3.16 -1.15 -3.21
N GLN A 34 3.88 -0.03 -3.15
CA GLN A 34 5.27 -0.03 -2.69
C GLN A 34 5.41 -0.53 -1.26
N LEU A 35 4.58 -0.04 -0.32
CA LEU A 35 4.61 -0.52 1.06
C LEU A 35 4.26 -2.00 1.17
N MET A 36 3.29 -2.47 0.38
CA MET A 36 2.94 -3.88 0.32
C MET A 36 4.13 -4.72 -0.15
N ARG A 37 4.82 -4.31 -1.24
CA ARG A 37 6.00 -5.00 -1.76
C ARG A 37 7.16 -5.03 -0.76
N THR A 38 7.48 -3.89 -0.14
CA THR A 38 8.58 -3.82 0.84
C THR A 38 8.29 -4.64 2.10
N SER A 39 7.02 -4.78 2.45
CA SER A 39 6.57 -5.59 3.59
C SER A 39 6.32 -7.06 3.22
N GLY A 40 6.51 -7.46 1.96
CA GLY A 40 6.25 -8.82 1.48
C GLY A 40 4.77 -9.21 1.47
N LEU A 41 3.86 -8.25 1.42
CA LEU A 41 2.42 -8.45 1.46
C LEU A 41 1.86 -8.64 0.06
N ARG A 42 1.11 -9.73 -0.12
CA ARG A 42 0.37 -10.00 -1.38
C ARG A 42 -1.03 -9.38 -1.37
N GLN A 43 -1.66 -9.26 -0.21
CA GLN A 43 -3.01 -8.74 -0.06
C GLN A 43 -3.13 -8.00 1.27
N VAL A 44 -3.96 -6.95 1.29
CA VAL A 44 -4.37 -6.25 2.51
C VAL A 44 -5.88 -6.03 2.48
N VAL A 45 -6.53 -6.15 3.63
CA VAL A 45 -7.97 -5.96 3.74
C VAL A 45 -8.35 -4.49 3.60
N LYS A 46 -7.48 -3.60 4.06
CA LYS A 46 -7.68 -2.16 3.95
C LYS A 46 -6.35 -1.45 3.75
N ALA A 47 -6.38 -0.43 2.91
CA ALA A 47 -5.30 0.54 2.80
C ALA A 47 -5.86 1.94 3.01
N ALA A 48 -5.13 2.79 3.72
CA ALA A 48 -5.43 4.20 3.85
C ALA A 48 -4.16 4.99 3.56
N VAL A 49 -4.33 6.11 2.85
CA VAL A 49 -3.24 7.03 2.53
C VAL A 49 -3.66 8.45 2.85
N THR A 50 -2.76 9.19 3.48
CA THR A 50 -2.88 10.64 3.65
C THR A 50 -1.82 11.33 2.79
N ALA A 51 -2.28 12.17 1.86
CA ALA A 51 -1.45 13.06 1.04
C ALA A 51 -0.95 14.24 1.89
N PRO A 52 0.13 14.93 1.46
CA PRO A 52 0.68 16.07 2.21
C PRO A 52 -0.32 17.23 2.34
N ASP A 53 -1.19 17.43 1.34
CA ASP A 53 -2.30 18.39 1.38
C ASP A 53 -3.46 17.98 2.31
N GLY A 54 -3.32 16.90 3.07
CA GLY A 54 -4.34 16.40 4.01
C GLY A 54 -5.43 15.56 3.36
N THR A 55 -5.44 15.42 2.03
CA THR A 55 -6.36 14.54 1.31
C THR A 55 -6.18 13.09 1.73
N ARG A 56 -7.28 12.41 2.11
CA ARG A 56 -7.26 11.01 2.55
C ARG A 56 -7.94 10.12 1.53
N GLN A 57 -7.26 9.04 1.15
CA GLN A 57 -7.79 8.01 0.27
C GLN A 57 -7.80 6.67 0.98
N ARG A 58 -8.79 5.83 0.66
CA ARG A 58 -8.98 4.53 1.30
C ARG A 58 -9.44 3.51 0.28
N TRP A 59 -8.92 2.31 0.43
CA TRP A 59 -9.27 1.15 -0.38
C TRP A 59 -9.51 -0.05 0.52
N TRP A 60 -10.35 -0.95 0.05
CA TRP A 60 -10.65 -2.23 0.70
C TRP A 60 -10.27 -3.34 -0.26
N ASP A 61 -9.82 -4.47 0.30
CA ASP A 61 -9.41 -5.66 -0.44
C ASP A 61 -8.41 -5.34 -1.56
N VAL A 62 -7.24 -4.82 -1.17
CA VAL A 62 -6.19 -4.43 -2.11
C VAL A 62 -5.27 -5.61 -2.31
N GLU A 63 -5.12 -6.03 -3.57
CA GLU A 63 -4.13 -7.01 -3.98
C GLU A 63 -2.88 -6.28 -4.51
N CYS A 64 -1.70 -6.75 -4.10
CA CYS A 64 -0.46 -6.28 -4.68
C CYS A 64 -0.30 -6.97 -6.02
N PRO A 65 -0.24 -6.24 -7.15
CA PRO A 65 0.06 -6.85 -8.42
C PRO A 65 1.43 -7.52 -8.30
N ALA A 66 1.42 -8.84 -8.35
CA ALA A 66 2.62 -9.64 -8.51
C ALA A 66 3.29 -9.13 -9.79
N GLY A 67 4.47 -8.53 -9.67
CA GLY A 67 5.20 -8.17 -10.87
C GLY A 67 5.45 -9.46 -11.65
N ASP A 68 5.14 -9.45 -12.94
CA ASP A 68 5.65 -10.36 -13.97
C ASP A 68 7.20 -10.38 -13.99
N ALA A 69 7.82 -10.86 -12.92
CA ALA A 69 9.27 -10.96 -12.75
C ALA A 69 9.74 -12.42 -12.69
N GLU A 70 8.94 -13.36 -13.23
CA GLU A 70 9.32 -14.77 -13.42
C GLU A 70 8.81 -15.36 -14.75
N ARG A 71 8.80 -14.58 -15.83
CA ARG A 71 8.66 -15.06 -17.21
C ARG A 71 9.40 -14.03 -18.06
N GLU A 72 10.68 -14.18 -18.38
CA GLU A 72 11.20 -15.13 -19.35
C GLU A 72 12.74 -15.12 -19.33
N PHE A 73 13.34 -15.95 -18.48
CA PHE A 73 14.63 -16.60 -18.79
C PHE A 73 14.29 -18.04 -19.16
N ALA A 74 13.91 -18.28 -20.41
CA ALA A 74 13.84 -19.62 -21.02
C ALA A 74 14.00 -19.50 -22.54
#